data_AF-A0A7C3TG71-F1
#
_entry.id   AF-A0A7C3TG71-F1
#
_cell.length_a   1.000
_cell.length_b   1.000
_cell.length_c   1.000
_cell.angle_alpha   90.00
_cell.angle_beta   90.00
_cell.angle_gamma   90.00
#
_symmetry.space_group_name_H-M   'P 1'
#
loop_
_entity.id
_entity.type
_entity.pdbx_description
1 polymer ?
#
loop_
_entity_poly.entity_id
_entity_poly.type
_entity_poly.pdbx_seq_one_letter_code
_entity_poly.pdbx_strand_id
1 'polypeptide(L)'
;MHSSKSSSSCRVNYIDSLSRPYVEVRNHQANNQELNEMVSIEDLRKRIDKIDNRILTMLRERVELAREISKVKAEKNLPIRDVVRERGVIERAVTWAREEGLNQKIAGDIFKAIIELCIEVEEKHERRGWE
;
A
#
# COMPACT_ATOMS: atom_id res chain seq x y z
N MET A 1 69.99 16.85 39.72
CA MET A 1 69.44 17.52 38.52
C MET A 1 69.22 16.46 37.44
N HIS A 2 68.00 16.40 36.90
CA HIS A 2 67.61 15.94 35.54
C HIS A 2 67.94 14.48 35.14
N SER A 3 66.91 13.63 35.04
CA SER A 3 66.22 13.18 33.78
C SER A 3 66.90 11.96 33.13
N SER A 4 66.24 10.79 33.00
CA SER A 4 65.27 10.41 31.95
C SER A 4 65.94 10.36 30.55
N LYS A 5 65.86 9.34 29.68
CA LYS A 5 64.88 8.26 29.41
C LYS A 5 65.49 7.23 28.41
N SER A 6 65.08 5.96 28.58
CA SER A 6 64.74 4.91 27.58
C SER A 6 65.58 4.60 26.33
N SER A 7 65.92 3.32 26.17
CA SER A 7 65.67 2.53 24.94
C SER A 7 65.74 1.04 25.31
N SER A 8 64.62 0.32 25.33
CA SER A 8 64.09 -0.49 24.22
C SER A 8 64.58 -1.94 24.25
N SER A 9 63.63 -2.84 23.96
CA SER A 9 63.79 -4.28 23.71
C SER A 9 63.88 -5.20 24.93
N CYS A 10 62.72 -5.58 25.46
CA CYS A 10 62.60 -6.86 26.16
C CYS A 10 61.46 -7.67 25.55
N ARG A 11 61.87 -8.71 24.80
CA ARG A 11 61.08 -9.86 24.44
C ARG A 11 60.75 -10.61 25.72
N VAL A 12 59.49 -10.89 26.01
CA VAL A 12 59.14 -11.86 27.03
C VAL A 12 57.99 -12.70 26.51
N ASN A 13 58.25 -14.00 26.38
CA ASN A 13 57.20 -14.98 26.43
C ASN A 13 57.31 -15.74 27.75
N TYR A 14 56.16 -16.29 28.12
CA TYR A 14 55.93 -17.47 28.96
C TYR A 14 55.52 -17.25 30.43
N ILE A 15 54.24 -17.61 30.62
CA ILE A 15 53.56 -18.31 31.73
C ILE A 15 53.68 -17.74 33.15
N ASP A 16 52.54 -17.28 33.66
CA ASP A 16 52.18 -17.54 35.06
C ASP A 16 50.66 -17.64 35.19
N SER A 17 50.27 -18.49 36.13
CA SER A 17 48.95 -18.76 36.65
C SER A 17 48.12 -17.51 36.96
N LEU A 18 46.79 -17.68 36.84
CA LEU A 18 45.73 -16.81 37.37
C LEU A 18 45.30 -15.62 36.48
N SER A 19 44.12 -15.79 35.89
CA SER A 19 43.06 -14.79 35.77
C SER A 19 43.39 -13.43 35.13
N ARG A 20 43.09 -13.29 33.84
CA ARG A 20 42.19 -12.28 33.21
C ARG A 20 42.62 -11.92 31.77
N PRO A 21 41.76 -11.28 30.96
CA PRO A 21 40.31 -11.11 31.07
C PRO A 21 39.56 -11.51 29.79
N TYR A 22 38.28 -11.80 30.01
CA TYR A 22 37.22 -11.85 29.01
C TYR A 22 37.34 -10.69 28.02
N VAL A 23 37.49 -10.99 26.74
CA VAL A 23 37.48 -10.00 25.66
C VAL A 23 36.07 -9.42 25.64
N GLU A 24 35.91 -8.12 25.91
CA GLU A 24 34.62 -7.44 25.78
C GLU A 24 34.14 -7.59 24.34
N VAL A 25 33.15 -8.45 24.13
CA VAL A 25 32.36 -8.49 22.92
C VAL A 25 31.61 -7.17 22.87
N ARG A 26 32.20 -6.18 22.20
CA ARG A 26 31.56 -4.89 21.90
C ARG A 26 30.18 -5.18 21.32
N ASN A 27 29.15 -4.78 22.08
CA ASN A 27 27.73 -4.83 21.77
C ASN A 27 27.43 -4.81 20.27
N HIS A 28 27.29 -5.98 19.66
CA HIS A 28 26.67 -6.13 18.33
C HIS A 28 25.13 -5.95 18.39
N GLN A 29 24.58 -5.74 19.58
CA GLN A 29 23.14 -5.52 19.78
C GLN A 29 22.71 -4.05 19.64
N ALA A 30 23.63 -3.09 19.77
CA ALA A 30 23.29 -1.66 19.66
C ALA A 30 23.07 -1.20 18.22
N ASN A 31 23.73 -1.83 17.23
CA ASN A 31 23.63 -1.41 15.83
C ASN A 31 22.37 -1.90 15.10
N ASN A 32 21.55 -2.77 15.72
CA ASN A 32 20.29 -3.23 15.12
C ASN A 32 19.06 -2.44 15.58
N GLN A 33 19.20 -1.55 16.58
CA GLN A 33 18.09 -0.76 17.10
C GLN A 33 17.92 0.58 16.37
N GLU A 34 19.01 1.18 15.87
CA GLU A 34 18.98 2.47 15.16
C GLU A 34 18.54 2.36 13.68
N LEU A 35 18.55 1.16 13.10
CA LEU A 35 18.05 0.91 11.74
C LEU A 35 16.57 0.50 11.71
N ASN A 36 15.94 0.28 12.87
CA ASN A 36 14.53 -0.11 12.96
C ASN A 36 13.59 1.07 13.30
N GLU A 37 14.07 2.31 13.15
CA GLU A 37 13.22 3.50 12.94
C GLU A 37 12.63 3.54 11.50
N MET A 38 12.50 2.36 10.89
CA MET A 38 11.90 2.14 9.58
C MET A 38 10.44 1.76 9.78
N VAL A 39 9.54 2.57 9.22
CA VAL A 39 8.08 2.40 9.09
C VAL A 39 7.57 1.02 9.57
N SER A 40 6.82 1.02 10.66
CA SER A 40 6.28 -0.23 11.21
C SER A 40 5.22 -0.83 10.28
N ILE A 41 4.95 -2.14 10.42
CA ILE A 41 3.82 -2.81 9.75
C ILE A 41 2.52 -2.07 10.04
N GLU A 42 2.37 -1.57 11.27
CA GLU A 42 1.19 -0.83 11.70
C GLU A 42 1.04 0.51 10.96
N ASP A 43 2.14 1.20 10.71
CA ASP A 43 2.13 2.45 9.93
C ASP A 43 1.79 2.19 8.45
N LEU A 44 2.25 1.07 7.89
CA LEU A 44 1.86 0.66 6.53
C LEU A 44 0.37 0.32 6.46
N ARG A 45 -0.17 -0.39 7.45
CA ARG A 45 -1.61 -0.70 7.53
C ARG A 45 -2.46 0.57 7.60
N LYS A 46 -2.10 1.53 8.46
CA LYS A 46 -2.77 2.84 8.51
C LYS A 46 -2.75 3.59 7.19
N ARG A 47 -1.68 3.43 6.39
CA ARG A 47 -1.61 4.01 5.03
C ARG A 47 -2.56 3.29 4.08
N ILE A 48 -2.67 1.97 4.16
CA ILE A 48 -3.66 1.18 3.40
C ILE A 48 -5.08 1.61 3.78
N ASP A 49 -5.41 1.70 5.07
CA ASP A 49 -6.74 2.13 5.53
C ASP A 49 -7.16 3.49 4.97
N LYS A 50 -6.20 4.43 4.87
CA LYS A 50 -6.42 5.75 4.24
C LYS A 50 -6.69 5.64 2.75
N ILE A 51 -6.00 4.74 2.04
CA ILE A 51 -6.24 4.49 0.62
C ILE A 51 -7.62 3.86 0.45
N ASP A 52 -7.97 2.87 1.27
CA ASP A 52 -9.27 2.18 1.21
C ASP A 52 -10.42 3.14 1.47
N ASN A 53 -10.27 4.07 2.42
CA ASN A 53 -11.25 5.13 2.65
C ASN A 53 -11.42 6.05 1.43
N ARG A 54 -10.32 6.38 0.74
CA ARG A 54 -10.36 7.18 -0.51
C ARG A 54 -11.04 6.39 -1.63
N ILE A 55 -10.76 5.09 -1.77
CA ILE A 55 -11.42 4.21 -2.73
C ILE A 55 -12.94 4.25 -2.48
N LEU A 56 -13.40 4.06 -1.24
CA LEU A 56 -14.82 4.14 -0.90
C LEU A 56 -15.45 5.50 -1.24
N THR A 57 -14.72 6.59 -0.97
CA THR A 57 -15.17 7.95 -1.30
C THR A 57 -15.34 8.14 -2.81
N MET A 58 -14.36 7.69 -3.61
CA MET A 58 -14.42 7.77 -5.07
C MET A 58 -15.52 6.87 -5.66
N LEU A 59 -15.74 5.69 -5.06
CA LEU A 59 -16.84 4.80 -5.47
C LEU A 59 -18.20 5.45 -5.21
N ARG A 60 -18.38 6.13 -4.07
CA ARG A 60 -19.60 6.89 -3.78
C ARG A 60 -19.84 7.95 -4.84
N GLU A 61 -18.82 8.77 -5.15
CA GLU A 61 -18.92 9.80 -6.18
C GLU A 61 -19.31 9.20 -7.55
N ARG A 62 -18.68 8.08 -7.94
CA ARG A 62 -19.02 7.37 -9.18
C ARG A 62 -20.48 6.88 -9.19
N VAL A 63 -21.00 6.43 -8.05
CA VAL A 63 -22.41 6.01 -7.91
C VAL A 63 -23.36 7.20 -8.04
N GLU A 64 -23.04 8.36 -7.47
CA GLU A 64 -23.87 9.56 -7.65
C GLU A 64 -23.91 10.01 -9.12
N LEU A 65 -22.77 9.98 -9.81
CA LEU A 65 -22.73 10.24 -11.26
C LEU A 65 -23.57 9.23 -12.05
N ALA A 66 -23.56 7.95 -11.67
CA ALA A 66 -24.41 6.93 -12.28
C ALA A 66 -25.90 7.22 -12.06
N ARG A 67 -26.30 7.72 -10.87
CA ARG A 67 -27.68 8.16 -10.59
C ARG A 67 -28.10 9.35 -11.45
N GLU A 68 -27.21 10.31 -11.65
CA GLU A 68 -27.51 11.45 -12.53
C GLU A 68 -27.70 10.98 -13.97
N ILE A 69 -26.83 10.09 -14.45
CA ILE A 69 -26.95 9.45 -15.76
C ILE A 69 -28.27 8.67 -15.87
N SER A 70 -28.66 7.92 -14.84
CA SER A 70 -29.91 7.14 -14.88
C SER A 70 -31.15 8.02 -14.97
N LYS A 71 -31.16 9.18 -14.30
CA LYS A 71 -32.25 10.18 -14.45
C LYS A 71 -32.37 10.65 -15.89
N VAL A 72 -31.24 11.01 -16.51
CA VAL A 72 -31.20 11.46 -17.91
C VAL A 72 -31.61 10.34 -18.88
N LYS A 73 -31.22 9.09 -18.60
CA LYS A 73 -31.64 7.92 -19.40
C LYS A 73 -33.15 7.69 -19.29
N ALA A 74 -33.72 7.78 -18.08
CA ALA A 74 -35.14 7.62 -17.83
C ALA A 74 -35.98 8.69 -18.56
N GLU A 75 -35.56 9.96 -18.49
CA GLU A 75 -36.19 11.07 -19.24
C GLU A 75 -36.19 10.83 -20.76
N LYS A 76 -35.20 10.10 -21.26
CA LYS A 76 -35.02 9.81 -22.69
C LYS A 76 -35.47 8.41 -23.11
N ASN A 77 -36.07 7.62 -22.20
CA ASN A 77 -36.42 6.21 -22.43
C ASN A 77 -35.25 5.36 -22.97
N LEU A 78 -34.03 5.62 -22.48
CA LEU A 78 -32.84 4.86 -22.84
C LEU A 78 -32.65 3.65 -21.92
N PRO A 79 -32.09 2.54 -22.42
CA PRO A 79 -31.86 1.35 -21.60
C PRO A 79 -30.85 1.63 -20.47
N ILE A 80 -31.07 0.98 -19.32
CA ILE A 80 -30.15 1.00 -18.18
C ILE A 80 -28.77 0.48 -18.60
N ARG A 81 -28.73 -0.69 -19.24
CA ARG A 81 -27.48 -1.34 -19.66
C ARG A 81 -26.96 -0.76 -20.96
N ASP A 82 -25.71 -0.32 -20.92
CA ASP A 82 -24.96 0.14 -22.10
C ASP A 82 -23.71 -0.71 -22.24
N VAL A 83 -23.86 -1.83 -22.96
CA VAL A 83 -22.81 -2.86 -23.12
C VAL A 83 -21.54 -2.28 -23.76
N VAL A 84 -21.69 -1.32 -24.68
CA VAL A 84 -20.55 -0.66 -25.35
C VAL A 84 -19.79 0.19 -24.34
N ARG A 85 -20.52 0.97 -23.54
CA ARG A 85 -19.92 1.79 -22.49
C ARG A 85 -19.25 0.96 -21.41
N GLU A 86 -19.88 -0.13 -20.97
CA GLU A 86 -19.37 -1.08 -19.97
C GLU A 86 -18.05 -1.72 -20.45
N ARG A 87 -18.03 -2.24 -21.68
CA ARG A 87 -16.81 -2.81 -22.29
C ARG A 87 -15.69 -1.78 -22.32
N GLY A 88 -15.99 -0.55 -22.74
CA GLY A 88 -15.01 0.53 -22.77
C GLY A 88 -14.44 0.91 -21.39
N VAL A 89 -15.21 0.76 -20.29
CA VAL A 89 -14.65 0.91 -18.93
C VAL A 89 -13.60 -0.16 -18.66
N ILE A 90 -13.94 -1.42 -18.94
CA ILE A 90 -13.11 -2.58 -18.61
C ILE A 90 -11.81 -2.55 -19.42
N GLU A 91 -11.88 -2.22 -20.71
CA GLU A 91 -10.69 -2.11 -21.57
C GLU A 91 -9.72 -1.03 -21.10
N ARG A 92 -10.25 0.13 -20.65
CA ARG A 92 -9.41 1.18 -20.04
C ARG A 92 -8.78 0.71 -18.74
N ALA A 93 -9.54 0.03 -17.87
CA ALA A 93 -9.01 -0.51 -16.62
C ALA A 93 -7.88 -1.52 -16.86
N VAL A 94 -8.03 -2.40 -17.84
CA VAL A 94 -6.99 -3.35 -18.28
C VAL A 94 -5.75 -2.61 -18.78
N THR A 95 -5.94 -1.55 -19.56
CA THR A 95 -4.84 -0.72 -20.09
C THR A 95 -4.07 -0.03 -18.96
N TRP A 96 -4.78 0.64 -18.05
CA TRP A 96 -4.16 1.29 -16.89
C TRP A 96 -3.48 0.30 -15.96
N ALA A 97 -4.09 -0.86 -15.73
CA ALA A 97 -3.46 -1.90 -14.92
C ALA A 97 -2.12 -2.37 -15.52
N ARG A 98 -2.05 -2.52 -16.84
CA ARG A 98 -0.78 -2.84 -17.51
C ARG A 98 0.26 -1.74 -17.31
N GLU A 99 -0.13 -0.46 -17.42
CA GLU A 99 0.76 0.69 -17.25
C GLU A 99 1.29 0.80 -15.81
N GLU A 100 0.45 0.48 -14.83
CA GLU A 100 0.78 0.50 -13.39
C GLU A 100 1.44 -0.81 -12.90
N GLY A 101 1.72 -1.78 -13.79
CA GLY A 101 2.32 -3.06 -13.43
C GLY A 101 1.41 -3.98 -12.60
N LEU A 102 0.09 -3.76 -12.65
CA LEU A 102 -0.93 -4.56 -11.96
C LEU A 102 -1.44 -5.71 -12.84
N ASN A 103 -2.04 -6.70 -12.18
CA ASN A 103 -2.68 -7.81 -12.88
C ASN A 103 -3.91 -7.32 -13.65
N GLN A 104 -3.83 -7.37 -14.98
CA GLN A 104 -4.88 -6.92 -15.90
C GLN A 104 -6.22 -7.62 -15.69
N LYS A 105 -6.21 -8.93 -15.42
CA LYS A 105 -7.43 -9.70 -15.19
C LYS A 105 -8.12 -9.23 -13.91
N ILE A 106 -7.36 -9.10 -12.82
CA ILE A 106 -7.89 -8.65 -11.53
C ILE A 106 -8.46 -7.23 -11.65
N ALA A 107 -7.74 -6.32 -12.32
CA ALA A 107 -8.25 -4.97 -12.55
C ALA A 107 -9.55 -4.96 -13.36
N GLY A 108 -9.62 -5.77 -14.43
CA GLY A 108 -10.86 -5.94 -15.19
C GLY A 108 -12.02 -6.44 -14.32
N ASP A 109 -11.77 -7.42 -13.45
CA ASP A 109 -12.79 -7.98 -12.56
C ASP A 109 -13.23 -6.99 -11.46
N ILE A 110 -12.31 -6.18 -10.93
CA ILE A 110 -12.65 -5.07 -10.01
C ILE A 110 -13.57 -4.07 -10.71
N PHE A 111 -13.23 -3.65 -11.93
CA PHE A 111 -14.06 -2.67 -12.65
C PHE A 111 -15.41 -3.22 -13.09
N LYS A 112 -15.53 -4.54 -13.34
CA LYS A 112 -16.84 -5.19 -13.51
C LYS A 112 -17.68 -5.08 -12.23
N ALA A 113 -17.11 -5.38 -11.06
CA ALA A 113 -17.81 -5.24 -9.79
C ALA A 113 -18.25 -3.79 -9.51
N ILE A 114 -17.41 -2.81 -9.86
CA ILE A 114 -17.74 -1.38 -9.74
C ILE A 114 -18.88 -0.97 -10.70
N ILE A 115 -18.94 -1.54 -11.90
CA ILE A 115 -20.07 -1.33 -12.83
C ILE A 115 -21.36 -1.90 -12.22
N GLU A 116 -21.31 -3.13 -11.70
CA GLU A 116 -22.47 -3.79 -11.09
C GLU A 116 -23.01 -3.00 -9.90
N LEU A 117 -22.13 -2.47 -9.04
CA LEU A 117 -22.48 -1.57 -7.95
C LEU A 117 -23.28 -0.35 -8.42
N CYS A 118 -22.94 0.21 -9.59
CA CYS A 118 -23.68 1.34 -10.15
C CYS A 118 -25.03 0.91 -10.71
N ILE A 119 -25.10 -0.23 -11.40
CA ILE A 119 -26.36 -0.74 -11.97
C ILE A 119 -27.39 -1.02 -10.88
N GLU A 120 -27.00 -1.58 -9.73
CA GLU A 120 -27.92 -1.83 -8.61
C GLU A 120 -28.65 -0.54 -8.16
N VAL A 121 -27.97 0.59 -8.28
CA VAL A 121 -28.53 1.90 -7.96
C VAL A 121 -29.44 2.43 -9.07
N GLU A 122 -29.11 2.19 -10.34
CA GLU A 122 -29.96 2.52 -11.49
C GLU A 122 -31.30 1.74 -11.41
N GLU A 123 -31.28 0.45 -11.08
CA GLU A 123 -32.49 -0.39 -10.92
C GLU A 123 -33.39 0.05 -9.76
N LYS A 124 -32.80 0.52 -8.65
CA LYS A 124 -33.57 1.02 -7.50
C LYS A 124 -34.32 2.31 -7.82
N HIS A 125 -33.82 3.12 -8.76
CA HIS A 125 -34.53 4.30 -9.24
C HIS A 125 -35.72 3.92 -10.11
N GLU A 126 -35.57 2.92 -10.98
CA GLU A 126 -36.68 2.41 -11.80
C GLU A 126 -37.82 1.84 -10.93
N ARG A 127 -37.48 1.09 -9.87
CA ARG A 127 -38.48 0.51 -8.94
C ARG A 127 -39.19 1.53 -8.04
N ARG A 128 -38.63 2.71 -7.82
CA ARG A 128 -39.20 3.77 -6.97
C ARG A 128 -39.91 4.87 -7.77
N GLY A 129 -39.94 4.78 -9.09
CA GLY A 129 -40.53 5.77 -10.00
C GLY A 129 -42.05 5.60 -10.23
N TRP A 130 -42.83 5.20 -9.22
CA TRP A 130 -44.31 5.16 -9.25
C TRP A 130 -44.91 5.22 -7.82
N GLU A 131 -44.44 6.16 -7.00
CA GLU A 131 -45.16 6.62 -5.80
C GLU A 131 -45.33 8.14 -5.83
#